data_AF-A0A8T5DV04-F1
#
_entry.id   AF-A0A8T5DV04-F1
#
_cell.length_a   1.000
_cell.length_b   1.000
_cell.length_c   1.000
_cell.angle_alpha   90.00
_cell.angle_beta   90.00
_cell.angle_gamma   90.00
#
_symmetry.space_group_name_H-M   'P 1'
#
loop_
_entity.id
_entity.type
_entity.pdbx_description
1 polymer ?
#
loop_
_entity_poly.entity_id
_entity_poly.type
_entity_poly.pdbx_seq_one_letter_code
_entity_poly.pdbx_strand_id
1 'polypeptide(L)'
;MDSKVIAAVAGAIGLVFVIIAFRPVDVSNIPEHLICSSDADCVPEGDCHPTSCINRDFIVRYSEAFCTAECAPGTMDCGQGSCICHDNECVVMWVE
;
A
#
# COMPACT_ATOMS: atom_id res chain seq x y z
N MET A 1 -49.45 11.47 3.20
CA MET A 1 -48.05 11.86 3.48
C MET A 1 -47.69 12.98 2.52
N ASP A 2 -47.23 14.12 3.01
CA ASP A 2 -46.99 15.33 2.21
C ASP A 2 -45.81 15.12 1.25
N SER A 3 -45.93 15.57 0.00
CA SER A 3 -44.87 15.45 -1.02
C SER A 3 -43.57 16.14 -0.59
N LYS A 4 -43.65 17.17 0.24
CA LYS A 4 -42.49 17.84 0.88
C LYS A 4 -41.79 16.94 1.89
N VAL A 5 -42.56 16.13 2.62
CA VAL A 5 -42.01 15.15 3.59
C VAL A 5 -41.31 14.03 2.85
N ILE A 6 -41.85 13.55 1.72
CA ILE A 6 -41.21 12.51 0.91
C ILE A 6 -39.88 13.01 0.31
N ALA A 7 -39.85 14.24 -0.21
CA ALA A 7 -38.63 14.84 -0.76
C ALA A 7 -37.53 15.02 0.29
N ALA A 8 -37.90 15.48 1.50
CA ALA A 8 -36.95 15.64 2.60
C ALA A 8 -36.35 14.30 3.07
N VAL A 9 -37.18 13.25 3.17
CA VAL A 9 -36.74 11.91 3.58
C VAL A 9 -35.82 11.30 2.52
N ALA A 10 -36.18 11.40 1.23
CA ALA A 10 -35.33 10.90 0.14
C ALA A 10 -33.97 11.62 0.09
N GLY A 11 -33.96 12.95 0.30
CA GLY A 11 -32.72 13.72 0.38
C GLY A 11 -31.83 13.33 1.56
N ALA A 12 -32.42 13.12 2.74
CA ALA A 12 -31.68 12.67 3.92
C ALA A 12 -31.10 11.26 3.75
N ILE A 13 -31.86 10.33 3.16
CA ILE A 13 -31.38 8.98 2.85
C ILE A 13 -30.24 9.04 1.84
N GLY A 14 -30.37 9.83 0.77
CA GLY A 14 -29.32 10.03 -0.21
C GLY A 14 -28.03 10.59 0.41
N LEU A 15 -28.14 11.58 1.30
CA LEU A 15 -27.00 12.16 2.00
C LEU A 15 -26.30 11.14 2.92
N VAL A 16 -27.06 10.32 3.64
CA VAL A 16 -26.51 9.25 4.49
C VAL A 16 -25.80 8.19 3.67
N PHE A 17 -26.35 7.80 2.52
CA PHE A 17 -25.70 6.85 1.61
C PHE A 17 -24.36 7.38 1.07
N VAL A 18 -24.29 8.67 0.76
CA VAL A 18 -23.03 9.31 0.35
C VAL A 18 -21.99 9.22 1.48
N ILE A 19 -22.34 9.57 2.71
CA ILE A 19 -21.41 9.53 3.86
C ILE A 19 -20.90 8.09 4.13
N ILE A 20 -21.75 7.08 3.95
CA ILE A 20 -21.36 5.67 4.15
C ILE A 20 -20.46 5.17 3.01
N ALA A 21 -20.69 5.62 1.77
CA ALA A 21 -19.86 5.23 0.62
C ALA A 21 -18.45 5.86 0.66
N PHE A 22 -18.29 7.01 1.33
CA PHE A 22 -17.00 7.69 1.52
C PHE A 22 -16.44 7.49 2.93
N ARG A 23 -16.44 6.25 3.45
CA ARG A 23 -15.70 5.93 4.68
C ARG A 23 -14.20 6.13 4.39
N PRO A 24 -13.48 7.00 5.13
CA PRO A 24 -12.03 7.06 4.98
C PRO A 24 -11.46 5.69 5.36
N VAL A 25 -10.63 5.13 4.49
CA VAL A 25 -9.81 3.97 4.83
C VAL A 25 -8.96 4.37 6.04
N ASP A 26 -9.02 3.56 7.10
CA ASP A 26 -8.34 3.83 8.35
C ASP A 26 -6.87 3.42 8.22
N VAL A 27 -6.04 4.32 7.68
CA VAL A 27 -4.57 4.14 7.51
C VAL A 27 -3.84 4.34 8.86
N SER A 28 -4.55 4.42 9.99
CA SER A 28 -3.98 4.91 11.27
C SER A 28 -2.90 4.01 11.91
N ASN A 29 -2.63 2.83 11.37
CA ASN A 29 -1.65 1.89 11.93
C ASN A 29 -0.47 1.53 11.02
N ILE A 30 -0.35 2.14 9.83
CA ILE A 30 0.77 1.85 8.92
C ILE A 30 1.91 2.87 9.16
N PRO A 31 3.17 2.42 9.38
CA PRO A 31 4.31 3.32 9.45
C PRO A 31 4.45 4.17 8.18
N GLU A 32 4.77 5.46 8.33
CA GLU A 32 4.79 6.41 7.19
C GLU A 32 5.67 5.94 6.01
N HIS A 33 6.82 5.34 6.31
CA HIS A 33 7.76 4.83 5.31
C HIS A 33 7.27 3.59 4.56
N LEU A 34 6.15 2.99 4.97
CA LEU A 34 5.52 1.84 4.29
C LEU A 34 4.21 2.23 3.59
N ILE A 35 3.68 3.45 3.78
CA ILE A 35 2.40 3.85 3.18
C ILE A 35 2.52 3.91 1.66
N CYS A 36 1.54 3.37 0.93
CA CYS A 36 1.51 3.40 -0.53
C CYS A 36 0.10 3.60 -1.10
N SER A 37 0.04 3.99 -2.38
CA SER A 37 -1.18 4.11 -3.17
C SER A 37 -1.24 3.12 -4.34
N SER A 38 -0.08 2.66 -4.82
CA SER A 38 0.04 1.67 -5.88
C SER A 38 1.35 0.88 -5.77
N ASP A 39 1.45 -0.27 -6.46
CA ASP A 39 2.67 -1.08 -6.50
C ASP A 39 3.91 -0.29 -6.95
N ALA A 40 3.71 0.76 -7.76
CA ALA A 40 4.79 1.62 -8.25
C ALA A 40 5.45 2.49 -7.16
N ASP A 41 4.80 2.61 -6.00
CA ASP A 41 5.32 3.33 -4.84
C ASP A 41 6.27 2.45 -4.02
N CYS A 42 6.18 1.13 -4.16
CA CYS A 42 6.92 0.18 -3.35
C CYS A 42 8.17 -0.32 -4.06
N VAL A 43 9.29 -0.29 -3.34
CA VAL A 43 10.59 -0.77 -3.84
C VAL A 43 11.27 -1.64 -2.79
N PRO A 44 12.20 -2.53 -3.18
CA PRO A 44 12.95 -3.32 -2.22
C PRO A 44 13.75 -2.45 -1.25
N GLU A 45 13.68 -2.78 0.03
CA GLU A 45 14.44 -2.15 1.10
C GLU A 45 15.78 -2.87 1.30
N GLY A 46 16.87 -2.11 1.23
CA GLY A 46 18.25 -2.62 1.29
C GLY A 46 18.94 -2.69 -0.07
N ASP A 47 20.25 -2.91 -0.06
CA ASP A 47 21.09 -2.84 -1.26
C ASP A 47 21.30 -4.21 -1.93
N CYS A 48 21.47 -5.28 -1.14
CA CYS A 48 21.65 -6.65 -1.64
C CYS A 48 20.65 -7.60 -0.96
N HIS A 49 20.12 -8.55 -1.71
CA HIS A 49 19.27 -9.63 -1.19
C HIS A 49 18.08 -9.14 -0.34
N PRO A 50 17.28 -8.18 -0.83
CA PRO A 50 16.26 -7.53 -0.02
C PRO A 50 15.15 -8.51 0.39
N THR A 51 14.74 -8.42 1.66
CA THR A 51 13.67 -9.25 2.26
C THR A 51 12.46 -8.44 2.69
N SER A 52 12.48 -7.12 2.51
CA SER A 52 11.42 -6.19 2.87
C SER A 52 11.23 -5.14 1.79
N CYS A 53 10.11 -4.42 1.86
CA CYS A 53 9.73 -3.37 0.92
C CYS A 53 9.54 -2.07 1.67
N ILE A 54 9.82 -0.95 1.01
CA ILE A 54 9.66 0.40 1.53
C ILE A 54 9.00 1.28 0.46
N ASN A 55 8.31 2.34 0.88
CA ASN A 55 7.93 3.40 -0.05
C ASN A 55 9.19 4.05 -0.62
N ARG A 56 9.22 4.22 -1.94
CA ARG A 56 10.37 4.73 -2.69
C ARG A 56 10.85 6.12 -2.25
N ASP A 57 9.97 6.93 -1.68
CA ASP A 57 10.30 8.28 -1.20
C ASP A 57 11.17 8.23 0.07
N PHE A 58 11.21 7.09 0.75
CA PHE A 58 11.97 6.86 1.99
C PHE A 58 13.20 5.98 1.79
N ILE A 59 13.50 5.56 0.56
CA ILE A 59 14.64 4.66 0.32
C ILE A 59 15.96 5.35 0.63
N VAL A 60 16.74 4.74 1.52
CA VAL A 60 18.14 5.12 1.77
C VAL A 60 19.01 4.11 1.04
N ARG A 61 19.67 4.54 -0.03
CA ARG A 61 20.66 3.72 -0.74
C ARG A 61 22.04 4.00 -0.19
N TYR A 62 22.72 2.98 0.32
CA TYR A 62 24.11 3.12 0.69
C TYR A 62 24.95 2.83 -0.55
N SER A 63 25.50 3.89 -1.16
CA SER A 63 26.17 3.84 -2.47
C SER A 63 27.46 3.01 -2.53
N GLU A 64 27.80 2.26 -1.49
CA GLU A 64 29.07 1.54 -1.33
C GLU A 64 28.90 0.02 -1.20
N ALA A 65 27.68 -0.50 -1.30
CA ALA A 65 27.45 -1.94 -1.24
C ALA A 65 27.97 -2.63 -2.52
N PHE A 66 28.99 -3.47 -2.38
CA PHE A 66 29.44 -4.37 -3.44
C PHE A 66 28.68 -5.69 -3.34
N CYS A 67 27.52 -5.75 -3.99
CA CYS A 67 26.76 -7.00 -4.09
C CYS A 67 27.41 -7.95 -5.09
N THR A 68 27.41 -9.22 -4.74
CA THR A 68 27.68 -10.34 -5.63
C THR A 68 26.44 -10.65 -6.48
N ALA A 69 26.59 -11.50 -7.51
CA ALA A 69 25.51 -11.81 -8.45
C ALA A 69 24.73 -13.09 -8.10
N GLU A 70 24.91 -13.68 -6.91
CA GLU A 70 24.09 -14.82 -6.50
C GLU A 70 22.63 -14.43 -6.24
N CYS A 71 21.73 -15.40 -6.45
CA CYS A 71 20.38 -15.34 -5.93
C CYS A 71 20.40 -15.90 -4.51
N ALA A 72 20.06 -15.10 -3.49
CA ALA A 72 19.93 -15.61 -2.13
C ALA A 72 18.55 -16.28 -1.95
N PRO A 73 18.47 -17.51 -1.44
CA PRO A 73 17.19 -18.12 -1.10
C PRO A 73 16.45 -17.34 -0.02
N GLY A 74 15.12 -17.18 -0.17
CA GLY A 74 14.28 -16.50 0.82
C GLY A 74 14.36 -14.96 0.77
N THR A 75 14.90 -14.41 -0.30
CA THR A 75 14.95 -12.97 -0.59
C THR A 75 14.21 -12.70 -1.89
N MET A 76 14.03 -11.43 -2.27
CA MET A 76 13.38 -11.08 -3.55
C MET A 76 14.28 -11.28 -4.77
N ASP A 77 15.48 -11.83 -4.62
CA ASP A 77 16.38 -12.02 -5.75
C ASP A 77 15.79 -12.98 -6.78
N CYS A 78 16.13 -12.73 -8.05
CA CYS A 78 15.83 -13.63 -9.16
C CYS A 78 14.34 -13.96 -9.30
N GLY A 79 13.48 -13.05 -8.86
CA GLY A 79 12.02 -13.17 -8.98
C GLY A 79 11.35 -14.03 -7.92
N GLN A 80 12.05 -14.40 -6.84
CA GLN A 80 11.48 -15.13 -5.71
C GLN A 80 10.44 -14.30 -4.92
N GLY A 81 10.43 -12.97 -5.11
CA GLY A 81 9.39 -12.10 -4.59
C GLY A 81 9.40 -10.73 -5.25
N SER A 82 8.37 -9.94 -4.96
CA SER A 82 8.23 -8.57 -5.47
C SER A 82 7.50 -7.68 -4.47
N CYS A 83 7.82 -6.39 -4.49
CA CYS A 83 7.10 -5.40 -3.70
C CYS A 83 5.77 -5.06 -4.34
N ILE A 84 4.72 -5.05 -3.51
CA ILE A 84 3.37 -4.66 -3.90
C ILE A 84 2.79 -3.70 -2.87
N CYS A 85 1.78 -2.94 -3.27
CA CYS A 85 0.97 -2.16 -2.36
C CYS A 85 -0.28 -2.95 -1.99
N HIS A 86 -0.33 -3.44 -0.75
CA HIS A 86 -1.47 -4.18 -0.22
C HIS A 86 -2.04 -3.46 0.98
N ASP A 87 -3.34 -3.16 0.96
CA ASP A 87 -4.01 -2.45 2.05
C ASP A 87 -3.30 -1.16 2.48
N ASN A 88 -2.81 -0.38 1.49
CA ASN A 88 -2.04 0.85 1.68
C ASN A 88 -0.66 0.68 2.35
N GLU A 89 -0.15 -0.54 2.46
CA GLU A 89 1.17 -0.86 3.00
C GLU A 89 2.05 -1.55 1.94
N CYS A 90 3.32 -1.14 1.85
CA CYS A 90 4.31 -1.83 1.04
C CYS A 90 4.70 -3.15 1.69
N VAL A 91 4.37 -4.27 1.03
CA VAL A 91 4.66 -5.62 1.51
C VAL A 91 5.34 -6.45 0.44
N VAL A 92 5.99 -7.54 0.86
CA VAL A 92 6.54 -8.52 -0.07
C VAL A 92 5.47 -9.53 -0.47
N MET A 93 5.26 -9.69 -1.77
CA MET A 93 4.58 -10.86 -2.33
C MET A 93 5.65 -11.90 -2.69
N TRP A 94 5.62 -13.05 -2.01
CA TRP A 94 6.51 -14.18 -2.30
C TRP A 94 5.95 -15.06 -3.42
N VAL A 95 6.82 -15.53 -4.31
CA VAL A 95 6.49 -16.51 -5.34
C VAL A 95 6.77 -17.90 -4.76
N GLU A 96 5.72 -18.70 -4.61
CA GLU A 96 5.79 -20.11 -4.18
C GLU A 96 6.26 -21.06 -5.30
#